data_AF-A0A5S3YW94-F1
#
_entry.id   AF-A0A5S3YW94-F1
#
_cell.length_a   1.000
_cell.length_b   1.000
_cell.length_c   1.000
_cell.angle_alpha   90.00
_cell.angle_beta   90.00
_cell.angle_gamma   90.00
#
_symmetry.space_group_name_H-M   'P 1'
#
loop_
_entity.id
_entity.type
_entity.pdbx_description
1 polymer ?
#
loop_
_entity_poly.entity_id
_entity_poly.type
_entity_poly.pdbx_seq_one_letter_code
_entity_poly.pdbx_strand_id
1 'polypeptide(L)'
;MMKNNLNVRQMQAYAAICLLIFCDHIRITNNAITELIKHLLAMSTAKSLPDWEQAGTGIAITGRGDPVPAEVDEAIPENYKATFNTLVECCVEVGIVDMYGASTEQPRLFLEKCIGIVQSLGLELPPIESLDKLAKGEDEWGEPVSEAELSNLVEGIGLKL
;
A
#
# COMPACT_ATOMS: atom_id res chain seq x y z
N MET A 1 0.45 7.39 18.49
CA MET A 1 1.75 7.49 17.81
C MET A 1 2.29 6.07 17.70
N MET A 2 2.46 5.55 16.48
CA MET A 2 3.03 4.21 16.30
C MET A 2 4.44 4.19 16.88
N LYS A 3 4.72 3.22 17.76
CA LYS A 3 6.02 2.99 18.40
C LYS A 3 6.80 1.86 17.71
N ASN A 4 6.47 1.52 16.47
CA ASN A 4 7.07 0.40 15.76
C ASN A 4 8.01 0.93 14.68
N ASN A 5 9.26 0.47 14.71
CA ASN A 5 10.29 0.74 13.72
C ASN A 5 10.00 -0.10 12.47
N LEU A 6 9.07 0.35 11.62
CA LEU A 6 8.81 -0.27 10.33
C LEU A 6 9.80 0.27 9.29
N ASN A 7 10.36 -0.62 8.49
CA ASN A 7 11.09 -0.23 7.27
C ASN A 7 10.10 0.15 6.15
N VAL A 8 10.58 0.80 5.08
CA VAL A 8 9.73 1.29 3.99
C VAL A 8 8.98 0.17 3.29
N ARG A 9 9.58 -1.01 3.08
CA ARG A 9 8.87 -2.17 2.48
C ARG A 9 7.70 -2.63 3.35
N GLN A 10 7.86 -2.68 4.67
CA GLN A 10 6.79 -3.00 5.61
C GLN A 10 5.70 -1.93 5.59
N MET A 11 6.09 -0.64 5.60
CA MET A 11 5.15 0.46 5.51
C MET A 11 4.33 0.38 4.21
N GLN A 12 4.98 0.12 3.08
CA GLN A 12 4.32 -0.02 1.78
C GLN A 12 3.33 -1.19 1.77
N ALA A 13 3.72 -2.34 2.31
CA ALA A 13 2.85 -3.51 2.39
C ALA A 13 1.61 -3.20 3.24
N TYR A 14 1.78 -2.52 4.38
CA TYR A 14 0.67 -2.15 5.25
C TYR A 14 -0.25 -1.09 4.64
N ALA A 15 0.30 -0.14 3.89
CA ALA A 15 -0.48 0.82 3.12
C ALA A 15 -1.34 0.12 2.06
N ALA A 16 -0.80 -0.89 1.36
CA ALA A 16 -1.56 -1.69 0.42
C ALA A 16 -2.71 -2.47 1.10
N ILE A 17 -2.47 -2.99 2.31
CA ILE A 17 -3.49 -3.64 3.14
C ILE A 17 -4.61 -2.65 3.52
N CYS A 18 -4.26 -1.41 3.87
CA CYS A 18 -5.25 -0.36 4.15
C CYS A 18 -6.16 -0.10 2.95
N LEU A 19 -5.58 0.00 1.74
CA LEU A 19 -6.36 0.16 0.50
C LEU A 19 -7.29 -1.03 0.25
N LEU A 20 -6.79 -2.26 0.45
CA LEU A 20 -7.61 -3.46 0.28
C LEU A 20 -8.79 -3.50 1.26
N ILE A 21 -8.57 -3.22 2.54
CA ILE A 21 -9.63 -3.16 3.57
C ILE A 21 -10.65 -2.07 3.25
N PHE A 22 -10.19 -0.90 2.81
CA PHE A 22 -11.07 0.18 2.37
C PHE A 22 -11.96 -0.28 1.20
N CYS A 23 -11.38 -0.86 0.16
CA CYS A 23 -12.12 -1.33 -1.02
C CYS A 23 -13.14 -2.43 -0.69
N ASP A 24 -12.78 -3.36 0.20
CA ASP A 24 -13.69 -4.40 0.69
C ASP A 24 -14.87 -3.79 1.47
N HIS A 25 -14.61 -2.81 2.34
CA HIS A 25 -15.64 -2.11 3.11
C HIS A 25 -16.70 -1.44 2.21
N ILE A 26 -16.25 -0.76 1.15
CA ILE A 26 -17.15 -0.12 0.19
C ILE A 26 -17.65 -1.06 -0.91
N ARG A 27 -17.28 -2.35 -0.84
CA ARG A 27 -17.69 -3.44 -1.74
C ARG A 27 -17.36 -3.18 -3.21
N ILE A 28 -16.21 -2.57 -3.47
CA ILE A 28 -15.73 -2.39 -4.84
C ILE A 28 -14.79 -3.52 -5.22
N THR A 29 -14.99 -4.07 -6.41
CA THR A 29 -14.09 -5.06 -7.00
C THR A 29 -13.84 -4.64 -8.44
N ASN A 30 -12.60 -4.25 -8.73
CA ASN A 30 -12.18 -3.80 -10.05
C ASN A 30 -10.74 -4.28 -10.30
N ASN A 31 -10.48 -4.78 -11.51
CA ASN A 31 -9.16 -5.31 -11.86
C ASN A 31 -8.05 -4.28 -11.71
N ALA A 32 -8.27 -3.01 -12.06
CA ALA A 32 -7.28 -1.95 -11.93
C ALA A 32 -6.88 -1.71 -10.47
N ILE A 33 -7.83 -1.82 -9.54
CA ILE A 33 -7.57 -1.74 -8.10
C ILE A 33 -6.77 -2.95 -7.63
N THR A 34 -7.15 -4.15 -8.07
CA THR A 34 -6.42 -5.38 -7.76
C THR A 34 -4.98 -5.33 -8.28
N GLU A 35 -4.77 -4.82 -9.49
CA GLU A 35 -3.45 -4.62 -10.08
C GLU A 35 -2.61 -3.62 -9.29
N LEU A 36 -3.19 -2.49 -8.87
CA LEU A 36 -2.53 -1.53 -7.99
C LEU A 36 -2.11 -2.18 -6.67
N ILE A 37 -3.01 -2.87 -5.97
CA ILE A 37 -2.69 -3.50 -4.67
C ILE A 37 -1.57 -4.53 -4.84
N LYS A 38 -1.62 -5.34 -5.91
CA LYS A 38 -0.56 -6.31 -6.24
C LYS A 38 0.77 -5.62 -6.50
N HIS A 39 0.76 -4.53 -7.25
CA HIS A 39 1.95 -3.74 -7.54
C HIS A 39 2.59 -3.16 -6.26
N LEU A 40 1.78 -2.59 -5.37
CA LEU A 40 2.26 -2.04 -4.09
C LEU A 40 2.86 -3.14 -3.21
N LEU A 41 2.22 -4.31 -3.11
CA LEU A 41 2.74 -5.44 -2.35
C LEU A 41 4.03 -6.03 -2.94
N ALA A 42 4.16 -6.04 -4.27
CA ALA A 42 5.34 -6.52 -4.98
C ALA A 42 6.61 -5.73 -4.63
N MET A 43 6.48 -4.53 -4.06
CA MET A 43 7.63 -3.82 -3.48
C MET A 43 8.34 -4.69 -2.42
N SER A 44 7.62 -5.54 -1.69
CA SER A 44 8.21 -6.40 -0.65
C SER A 44 9.22 -7.40 -1.21
N THR A 45 9.06 -7.84 -2.47
CA THR A 45 9.93 -8.84 -3.12
C THR A 45 10.87 -8.22 -4.17
N ALA A 46 10.71 -6.92 -4.46
CA ALA A 46 11.48 -6.21 -5.47
C ALA A 46 12.97 -6.10 -5.13
N LYS A 47 13.82 -6.70 -5.97
CA LYS A 47 15.29 -6.59 -5.88
C LYS A 47 15.84 -5.27 -6.43
N SER A 48 15.06 -4.59 -7.27
CA SER A 48 15.38 -3.32 -7.90
C SER A 48 14.18 -2.39 -7.71
N LEU A 49 14.34 -1.37 -6.86
CA LEU A 49 13.29 -0.38 -6.62
C LEU A 49 13.00 0.48 -7.86
N PRO A 50 14.00 0.89 -8.68
CA PRO A 50 13.71 1.58 -9.93
C PRO A 50 12.89 0.75 -10.93
N ASP A 51 13.16 -0.55 -11.05
CA ASP A 51 12.38 -1.42 -11.95
C ASP A 51 10.95 -1.62 -11.45
N TRP A 52 10.79 -1.74 -10.12
CA TRP A 52 9.47 -1.73 -9.49
C TRP A 52 8.73 -0.44 -9.80
N GLU A 53 9.37 0.72 -9.58
CA GLU A 53 8.76 2.03 -9.81
C GLU A 53 8.31 2.21 -11.27
N GLN A 54 9.17 1.81 -12.21
CA GLN A 54 8.86 1.82 -13.63
C GLN A 54 7.68 0.91 -13.98
N ALA A 55 7.57 -0.28 -13.37
CA ALA A 55 6.42 -1.16 -13.59
C ALA A 55 5.10 -0.50 -13.15
N GLY A 56 5.15 0.34 -12.11
CA GLY A 56 4.00 1.11 -11.61
C GLY A 56 3.49 2.18 -12.57
N THR A 57 4.27 2.61 -13.56
CA THR A 57 3.77 3.55 -14.59
C THR A 57 2.93 2.86 -15.66
N GLY A 58 2.93 1.52 -15.70
CA GLY A 58 2.21 0.73 -16.70
C GLY A 58 0.81 0.25 -16.28
N ILE A 59 0.43 0.47 -15.01
CA ILE A 59 -0.88 0.07 -14.48
C ILE A 59 -1.92 1.19 -14.63
N ALA A 60 -3.21 0.83 -14.67
CA ALA A 60 -4.28 1.77 -14.97
C ALA A 60 -4.52 2.84 -13.88
N ILE A 61 -4.22 2.53 -12.61
CA ILE A 61 -4.25 3.49 -11.50
C ILE A 61 -2.81 3.69 -11.03
N THR A 62 -2.23 4.84 -11.34
CA THR A 62 -0.84 5.15 -10.96
C THR A 62 -0.74 5.74 -9.55
N GLY A 63 -1.80 6.42 -9.10
CA GLY A 63 -1.85 7.17 -7.83
C GLY A 63 -0.91 8.37 -7.76
N ARG A 64 -0.42 8.86 -8.91
CA ARG A 64 0.55 9.96 -9.04
C ARG A 64 -0.08 11.27 -9.52
N GLY A 65 -1.35 11.49 -9.15
CA GLY A 65 -2.15 12.63 -9.59
C GLY A 65 -2.87 12.44 -10.94
N ASP A 66 -2.65 11.31 -11.62
CA ASP A 66 -3.47 10.94 -12.78
C ASP A 66 -4.91 10.64 -12.35
N PRO A 67 -5.92 10.99 -13.18
CA PRO A 67 -7.29 10.62 -12.90
C PRO A 67 -7.43 9.09 -12.90
N VAL A 68 -8.22 8.58 -11.95
CA VAL A 68 -8.62 7.17 -11.95
C VAL A 68 -9.42 6.85 -13.22
N PRO A 69 -9.34 5.62 -13.76
CA PRO A 69 -10.15 5.21 -14.91
C PRO A 69 -11.64 5.41 -14.65
N ALA A 70 -12.40 5.79 -15.68
CA ALA A 70 -13.83 6.11 -15.54
C ALA A 70 -14.63 4.94 -14.98
N GLU A 71 -14.32 3.71 -15.39
CA GLU A 71 -14.97 2.50 -14.88
C GLU A 71 -14.68 2.23 -13.38
N VAL A 72 -13.58 2.76 -12.85
CA VAL A 72 -13.26 2.71 -11.43
C VAL A 72 -14.00 3.83 -10.70
N ASP A 73 -13.96 5.06 -11.23
CA ASP A 73 -14.66 6.21 -10.64
C ASP A 73 -16.16 5.96 -10.51
N GLU A 74 -16.80 5.40 -11.54
CA GLU A 74 -18.22 5.07 -11.56
C GLU A 74 -18.60 3.99 -10.54
N ALA A 75 -17.68 3.09 -10.20
CA ALA A 75 -17.89 2.02 -9.23
C ALA A 75 -17.77 2.50 -7.78
N ILE A 76 -17.14 3.66 -7.53
CA ILE A 76 -16.94 4.20 -6.19
C ILE A 76 -18.15 5.06 -5.79
N PRO A 77 -18.77 4.80 -4.61
CA PRO A 77 -19.85 5.66 -4.14
C PRO A 77 -19.37 7.10 -3.96
N GLU A 78 -20.18 8.07 -4.38
CA GLU A 78 -19.79 9.49 -4.46
C GLU A 78 -19.19 10.04 -3.15
N ASN A 79 -19.76 9.64 -2.00
CA ASN A 79 -19.28 10.06 -0.68
C ASN A 79 -17.89 9.50 -0.30
N TYR A 80 -17.37 8.54 -1.05
CA TYR A 80 -16.06 7.91 -0.84
C TYR A 80 -15.02 8.30 -1.89
N LYS A 81 -15.37 8.97 -2.99
CA LYS A 81 -14.43 9.28 -4.08
C LYS A 81 -13.21 10.07 -3.63
N ALA A 82 -13.43 11.16 -2.88
CA ALA A 82 -12.33 11.98 -2.36
C ALA A 82 -11.43 11.18 -1.40
N THR A 83 -12.03 10.36 -0.54
CA THR A 83 -11.31 9.50 0.40
C THR A 83 -10.51 8.41 -0.32
N PHE A 84 -11.08 7.80 -1.36
CA PHE A 84 -10.41 6.80 -2.19
C PHE A 84 -9.19 7.39 -2.89
N ASN A 85 -9.35 8.54 -3.58
CA ASN A 85 -8.24 9.20 -4.26
C ASN A 85 -7.11 9.58 -3.29
N THR A 86 -7.47 10.13 -2.13
CA THR A 86 -6.49 10.46 -1.08
C THR A 86 -5.77 9.21 -0.56
N LEU A 87 -6.50 8.11 -0.36
CA LEU A 87 -5.92 6.86 0.11
C LEU A 87 -4.96 6.27 -0.93
N VAL A 88 -5.36 6.23 -2.20
CA VAL A 88 -4.52 5.76 -3.31
C VAL A 88 -3.22 6.56 -3.39
N GLU A 89 -3.30 7.89 -3.37
CA GLU A 89 -2.13 8.78 -3.38
C GLU A 89 -1.20 8.48 -2.18
N CYS A 90 -1.76 8.43 -0.96
CA CYS A 90 -0.96 8.13 0.23
C CYS A 90 -0.31 6.74 0.14
N CYS A 91 -1.03 5.72 -0.35
CA CYS A 91 -0.49 4.37 -0.47
C CYS A 91 0.69 4.31 -1.44
N VAL A 92 0.64 5.06 -2.54
CA VAL A 92 1.71 5.12 -3.55
C VAL A 92 2.91 5.89 -3.01
N GLU A 93 2.69 7.03 -2.36
CA GLU A 93 3.76 7.89 -1.85
C GLU A 93 4.60 7.25 -0.75
N VAL A 94 4.08 6.27 0.01
CA VAL A 94 4.85 5.55 1.04
C VAL A 94 6.16 4.98 0.47
N GLY A 95 6.12 4.35 -0.70
CA GLY A 95 7.29 3.70 -1.30
C GLY A 95 8.09 4.58 -2.24
N ILE A 96 7.59 5.77 -2.61
CA ILE A 96 8.20 6.61 -3.65
C ILE A 96 8.86 7.86 -3.08
N VAL A 97 8.25 8.51 -2.08
CA VAL A 97 8.61 9.88 -1.67
C VAL A 97 10.11 10.06 -1.37
N ASP A 98 10.74 9.02 -0.82
CA ASP A 98 12.16 9.01 -0.45
C ASP A 98 13.03 8.07 -1.31
N MET A 99 12.47 7.45 -2.35
CA MET A 99 13.11 6.37 -3.12
C MET A 99 14.45 6.73 -3.74
N TYR A 100 14.67 8.00 -4.08
CA TYR A 100 15.90 8.47 -4.72
C TYR A 100 16.92 9.06 -3.74
N GLY A 101 16.95 8.55 -2.51
CA GLY A 101 18.04 8.77 -1.56
C GLY A 101 17.77 9.85 -0.50
N ALA A 102 16.52 10.30 -0.38
CA ALA A 102 16.10 11.00 0.82
C ALA A 102 15.85 9.98 1.95
N SER A 103 15.89 10.47 3.18
CA SER A 103 15.59 9.69 4.39
C SER A 103 14.86 10.66 5.30
N THR A 104 13.52 10.59 5.25
CA THR A 104 12.64 11.52 5.92
C THR A 104 11.52 10.78 6.64
N GLU A 105 10.72 11.52 7.39
CA GLU A 105 9.52 10.99 8.04
C GLU A 105 8.33 10.83 7.07
N GLN A 106 8.47 11.22 5.80
CA GLN A 106 7.35 11.25 4.86
C GLN A 106 6.69 9.88 4.63
N PRO A 107 7.44 8.78 4.42
CA PRO A 107 6.83 7.44 4.28
C PRO A 107 5.92 7.10 5.47
N ARG A 108 6.39 7.40 6.70
CA ARG A 108 5.61 7.18 7.92
C ARG A 108 4.38 8.08 7.98
N LEU A 109 4.49 9.35 7.62
CA LEU A 109 3.36 10.28 7.61
C LEU A 109 2.27 9.88 6.60
N PHE A 110 2.66 9.38 5.41
CA PHE A 110 1.69 8.83 4.46
C PHE A 110 1.04 7.56 4.99
N LEU A 111 1.81 6.66 5.60
CA LEU A 111 1.25 5.47 6.24
C LEU A 111 0.24 5.84 7.35
N GLU A 112 0.58 6.80 8.21
CA GLU A 112 -0.32 7.28 9.26
C GLU A 112 -1.63 7.84 8.69
N LYS A 113 -1.60 8.49 7.51
CA LYS A 113 -2.81 8.92 6.81
C LYS A 113 -3.62 7.72 6.31
N CYS A 114 -3.00 6.70 5.70
CA CYS A 114 -3.68 5.48 5.27
C CYS A 114 -4.42 4.82 6.44
N ILE A 115 -3.72 4.65 7.57
CA ILE A 115 -4.26 4.07 8.80
C ILE A 115 -5.41 4.93 9.34
N GLY A 116 -5.20 6.25 9.41
CA GLY A 116 -6.20 7.20 9.89
C GLY A 116 -7.48 7.18 9.07
N ILE A 117 -7.38 7.06 7.74
CA ILE A 117 -8.54 6.91 6.85
C ILE A 117 -9.33 5.66 7.21
N VAL A 118 -8.68 4.49 7.28
CA VAL A 118 -9.35 3.21 7.58
C VAL A 118 -9.97 3.23 8.98
N GLN A 119 -9.25 3.73 9.97
CA GLN A 119 -9.75 3.83 11.35
C GLN A 119 -10.91 4.83 11.49
N SER A 120 -10.93 5.93 10.72
CA SER A 120 -12.04 6.90 10.73
C SER A 120 -13.37 6.31 10.26
N LEU A 121 -13.32 5.21 9.50
CA LEU A 121 -14.47 4.44 9.05
C LEU A 121 -14.91 3.36 10.07
N GLY A 122 -14.22 3.26 11.22
CA GLY A 122 -14.49 2.25 12.25
C GLY A 122 -14.02 0.85 11.87
N LEU A 123 -13.10 0.73 10.91
CA LEU A 123 -12.56 -0.55 10.45
C LEU A 123 -11.36 -0.97 11.27
N GLU A 124 -11.27 -2.28 11.53
CA GLU A 124 -10.14 -2.88 12.21
C GLU A 124 -9.01 -3.15 11.21
N LEU A 125 -7.79 -2.82 11.62
CA LEU A 125 -6.57 -3.14 10.87
C LEU A 125 -5.88 -4.35 11.51
N PRO A 126 -5.24 -5.21 10.72
CA PRO A 126 -4.47 -6.32 11.27
C PRO A 126 -3.33 -5.80 12.15
N PRO A 127 -2.93 -6.50 13.22
CA PRO A 127 -1.80 -6.09 14.06
C PRO A 127 -0.54 -5.88 13.24
N ILE A 128 0.20 -4.81 13.51
CA ILE A 128 1.43 -4.44 12.77
C ILE A 128 2.50 -5.51 12.91
N GLU A 129 2.51 -6.24 14.03
CA GLU A 129 3.40 -7.36 14.32
C GLU A 129 3.25 -8.49 13.28
N SER A 130 2.13 -8.53 12.54
CA SER A 130 1.97 -9.45 11.40
C SER A 130 3.02 -9.22 10.31
N LEU A 131 3.59 -8.01 10.24
CA LEU A 131 4.65 -7.61 9.30
C LEU A 131 6.05 -7.95 9.78
N ASP A 132 6.24 -8.46 10.99
CA ASP A 132 7.58 -8.79 11.52
C ASP A 132 8.29 -9.82 10.63
N LYS A 133 7.53 -10.64 9.90
CA LYS A 133 8.04 -11.59 8.91
C LYS A 133 8.68 -10.93 7.69
N LEU A 134 8.35 -9.66 7.43
CA LEU A 134 8.96 -8.83 6.39
C LEU A 134 10.16 -8.01 6.90
N ALA A 135 10.42 -8.01 8.22
CA ALA A 135 11.53 -7.28 8.80
C ALA A 135 12.86 -7.97 8.47
N LYS A 136 13.55 -7.49 7.44
CA LYS A 136 14.92 -7.90 7.09
C LYS A 136 15.73 -6.66 6.73
N GLY A 137 17.05 -6.72 6.94
CA GLY A 137 17.96 -5.63 6.64
C GLY A 137 18.23 -4.69 7.82
N GLU A 138 19.30 -3.90 7.68
CA GLU A 138 19.74 -2.92 8.70
C GLU A 138 19.44 -1.47 8.30
N ASP A 139 19.03 -1.24 7.04
CA ASP A 139 18.66 0.08 6.54
C ASP A 139 17.15 0.37 6.62
N GLU A 140 16.77 1.59 6.26
CA GLU A 140 15.38 2.06 6.33
C GLU A 140 14.46 1.37 5.31
N TRP A 141 15.00 0.78 4.25
CA TRP A 141 14.21 0.10 3.21
C TRP A 141 13.98 -1.36 3.56
N GLY A 142 14.95 -1.97 4.23
CA GLY A 142 15.02 -3.40 4.46
C GLY A 142 15.34 -4.21 3.20
N GLU A 143 15.50 -5.51 3.41
CA GLU A 143 15.83 -6.46 2.35
C GLU A 143 14.55 -7.04 1.70
N PRO A 144 14.60 -7.39 0.40
CA PRO A 144 13.52 -8.10 -0.26
C PRO A 144 13.22 -9.45 0.43
N VAL A 145 11.94 -9.77 0.57
CA VAL A 145 11.49 -11.12 0.96
C VAL A 145 11.25 -12.00 -0.27
N SER A 146 11.08 -13.29 -0.04
CA SER A 146 10.63 -14.22 -1.08
C SER A 146 9.13 -14.08 -1.37
N GLU A 147 8.71 -14.45 -2.58
CA GLU A 147 7.30 -14.53 -2.97
C GLU A 147 6.47 -15.42 -2.03
N ALA A 148 7.06 -16.51 -1.54
CA ALA A 148 6.41 -17.40 -0.58
C ALA A 148 6.14 -16.71 0.77
N GLU A 149 7.06 -15.86 1.24
CA GLU A 149 6.87 -15.08 2.47
C GLU A 149 5.77 -14.03 2.30
N LEU A 150 5.72 -13.36 1.14
CA LEU A 150 4.65 -12.43 0.81
C LEU A 150 3.28 -13.13 0.71
N SER A 151 3.19 -14.28 0.04
CA SER A 151 1.94 -15.07 -0.05
C SER A 151 1.44 -15.46 1.35
N ASN A 152 2.33 -15.97 2.21
CA ASN A 152 1.98 -16.35 3.57
C ASN A 152 1.50 -15.15 4.41
N LEU A 153 2.02 -13.95 4.18
CA LEU A 153 1.53 -12.74 4.83
C LEU A 153 0.11 -12.44 4.38
N VAL A 154 -0.13 -12.35 3.06
CA VAL A 154 -1.45 -12.04 2.48
C VAL A 154 -2.51 -13.05 2.91
N GLU A 155 -2.18 -14.34 2.90
CA GLU A 155 -3.05 -15.40 3.38
C GLU A 155 -3.29 -15.30 4.89
N GLY A 156 -2.23 -15.02 5.66
CA GLY A 156 -2.29 -14.93 7.12
C GLY A 156 -3.14 -13.78 7.66
N ILE A 157 -3.28 -12.70 6.87
CA ILE A 157 -4.19 -11.57 7.16
C ILE A 157 -5.60 -11.79 6.59
N GLY A 158 -5.88 -12.96 6.02
CA GLY A 158 -7.22 -13.33 5.52
C GLY A 158 -7.60 -12.67 4.20
N LEU A 159 -6.64 -12.06 3.50
CA LEU A 159 -6.88 -11.34 2.26
C LEU A 159 -6.77 -12.29 1.06
N LYS A 160 -7.70 -12.15 0.10
CA LYS A 160 -7.67 -12.86 -1.18
C LYS A 160 -7.39 -11.83 -2.28
N LEU A 161 -6.26 -11.98 -2.96
CA LEU A 161 -5.87 -11.19 -4.14
C LEU A 161 -6.10 -11.95 -5.45
#